data_AF-A0A3N5JZH6-F1
#
_entry.id   AF-A0A3N5JZH6-F1
#
_cell.length_a   1.000
_cell.length_b   1.000
_cell.length_c   1.000
_cell.angle_alpha   90.00
_cell.angle_beta   90.00
_cell.angle_gamma   90.00
#
_symmetry.space_group_name_H-M   'P 1'
#
loop_
_entity.id
_entity.type
_entity.pdbx_description
1 polymer ?
#
loop_
_entity_poly.entity_id
_entity_poly.type
_entity_poly.pdbx_seq_one_letter_code
_entity_poly.pdbx_strand_id
1 'polypeptide(L)'
;MLFWLFDARSVIRDATLMLQWEVAKRLIAPPKNKEYGILSVFTQFYTECEMLFKVSRNCFYPKPEVDSAVVRFRFREQLPEYDELLFRSVVRSTFGQRRKTLRNGLKSMGVDDALLQTLQFDLTRRPEELGVDEFLFLTQSLKVKQLRPRIETKPHEKRSMTE
;
A
#
# COMPACT_ATOMS: atom_id res chain seq x y z
N MET A 1 -11.24 10.40 7.37
CA MET A 1 -10.33 11.16 8.27
C MET A 1 -8.85 10.82 8.02
N LEU A 2 -8.32 9.65 8.42
CA LEU A 2 -6.87 9.37 8.31
C LEU A 2 -6.28 9.50 6.89
N PHE A 3 -7.01 9.06 5.87
CA PHE A 3 -6.56 9.24 4.48
C PHE A 3 -6.38 10.71 4.09
N TRP A 4 -7.31 11.57 4.52
CA TRP A 4 -7.21 13.02 4.31
C TRP A 4 -6.00 13.59 5.06
N LEU A 5 -5.70 13.09 6.26
CA LEU A 5 -4.52 13.49 7.01
C LEU A 5 -3.22 13.16 6.23
N PHE A 6 -3.16 12.01 5.56
CA PHE A 6 -2.04 11.65 4.68
C PHE A 6 -1.95 12.51 3.42
N ASP A 7 -3.08 12.98 2.91
CA ASP A 7 -3.12 13.90 1.75
C ASP A 7 -2.63 15.30 2.16
N ALA A 8 -2.91 15.73 3.39
CA ALA A 8 -2.46 16.99 3.97
C ALA A 8 -1.01 16.99 4.48
N ARG A 9 -0.23 15.92 4.24
CA ARG A 9 1.14 15.74 4.74
C ARG A 9 2.12 16.87 4.33
N SER A 10 1.83 17.61 3.26
CA SER A 10 2.67 18.71 2.78
C SER A 10 2.55 19.97 3.66
N VAL A 11 1.50 20.08 4.47
CA VAL A 11 1.22 21.26 5.30
C VAL A 11 1.10 20.93 6.79
N ILE A 12 1.10 19.64 7.17
CA ILE A 12 1.03 19.18 8.55
C ILE A 12 2.34 18.47 8.90
N ARG A 13 3.05 18.96 9.92
CA ARG A 13 4.28 18.34 10.41
C ARG A 13 4.02 17.12 11.30
N ASP A 14 3.09 17.26 12.23
CA ASP A 14 2.70 16.21 13.15
C ASP A 14 1.22 16.29 13.51
N ALA A 15 0.68 15.18 14.03
CA ALA A 15 -0.66 15.10 14.58
C ALA A 15 -0.67 14.15 15.77
N THR A 16 -1.38 14.52 16.84
CA THR A 16 -1.63 13.62 17.97
C THR A 16 -3.14 13.42 18.10
N LEU A 17 -3.59 12.19 17.87
CA LEU A 17 -5.01 11.87 17.78
C LEU A 17 -5.36 10.76 18.76
N MET A 18 -6.54 10.89 19.37
CA MET A 18 -7.16 9.79 20.09
C MET A 18 -8.02 8.99 19.12
N LEU A 19 -7.79 7.68 19.06
CA LEU A 19 -8.49 6.75 18.18
C LEU A 19 -9.00 5.57 18.98
N GLN A 20 -10.00 4.86 18.44
CA GLN A 20 -10.42 3.58 19.00
C GLN A 20 -9.24 2.61 19.06
N TRP A 21 -9.17 1.80 20.12
CA TRP A 21 -8.05 0.90 20.40
C TRP A 21 -7.69 0.00 19.21
N GLU A 22 -8.69 -0.55 18.53
CA GLU A 22 -8.49 -1.45 17.38
C GLU A 22 -7.90 -0.73 16.16
N VAL A 23 -8.32 0.52 15.93
CA VAL A 23 -7.77 1.36 14.88
C VAL A 23 -6.32 1.68 15.19
N ALA A 24 -6.01 2.08 16.43
CA ALA A 24 -4.64 2.38 16.85
C ALA A 24 -3.70 1.18 16.66
N LYS A 25 -4.12 -0.03 17.06
CA LYS A 25 -3.35 -1.27 16.82
C LYS A 25 -3.08 -1.50 15.33
N ARG A 26 -4.07 -1.25 14.47
CA ARG A 26 -3.95 -1.45 13.02
C ARG A 26 -2.91 -0.51 12.39
N LEU A 27 -2.78 0.72 12.87
CA LEU A 27 -1.82 1.69 12.32
C LEU A 27 -0.37 1.24 12.49
N ILE A 28 -0.05 0.71 13.67
CA ILE A 28 1.31 0.28 14.04
C ILE A 28 1.56 -1.23 13.84
N ALA A 29 0.59 -1.96 13.28
CA ALA A 29 0.73 -3.40 13.08
C ALA A 29 1.91 -3.70 12.14
N PRO A 30 2.81 -4.65 12.45
CA PRO A 30 3.84 -5.08 11.51
C PRO A 30 3.26 -6.02 10.44
N PRO A 31 3.97 -6.27 9.33
CA PRO A 31 3.63 -7.33 8.38
C PRO A 31 3.47 -8.69 9.07
N LYS A 32 2.69 -9.59 8.46
CA LYS A 32 2.31 -10.91 8.99
C LYS A 32 1.51 -10.85 10.31
N ASN A 33 0.90 -9.70 10.62
CA ASN A 33 0.00 -9.53 11.74
C ASN A 33 -1.47 -9.50 11.28
N LYS A 34 -2.38 -10.06 12.09
CA LYS A 34 -3.83 -10.08 11.79
C LYS A 34 -4.44 -8.68 11.63
N GLU A 35 -3.91 -7.70 12.34
CA GLU A 35 -4.38 -6.31 12.28
C GLU A 35 -3.81 -5.57 11.07
N TYR A 36 -2.76 -6.09 10.43
CA TYR A 36 -2.07 -5.46 9.31
C TYR A 36 -2.97 -5.33 8.08
N GLY A 37 -2.92 -4.16 7.45
CA GLY A 37 -3.71 -3.88 6.26
C GLY A 37 -3.35 -2.56 5.60
N ILE A 38 -4.27 -2.07 4.77
CA ILE A 38 -4.12 -0.82 4.00
C ILE A 38 -3.70 0.36 4.90
N LEU A 39 -4.34 0.51 6.06
CA LEU A 39 -4.01 1.59 6.99
C LEU A 39 -2.60 1.45 7.55
N SER A 40 -2.14 0.24 7.83
CA SER A 40 -0.78 -0.01 8.33
C SER A 40 0.25 0.44 7.28
N VAL A 41 0.08 0.00 6.02
CA VAL A 41 0.99 0.35 4.92
C VAL A 41 1.07 1.85 4.73
N PHE A 42 -0.08 2.53 4.58
CA PHE A 42 -0.06 3.98 4.34
C PHE A 42 0.45 4.76 5.55
N THR A 43 0.08 4.38 6.76
CA THR A 43 0.56 5.08 7.95
C THR A 43 2.07 4.96 8.08
N GLN A 44 2.62 3.76 7.92
CA GLN A 44 4.06 3.50 8.06
C GLN A 44 4.89 4.10 6.92
N PHE A 45 4.29 4.18 5.72
CA PHE A 45 4.90 4.87 4.58
C PHE A 45 4.97 6.38 4.79
N TYR A 46 3.86 7.02 5.17
CA TYR A 46 3.79 8.48 5.28
C TYR A 46 4.35 9.05 6.58
N THR A 47 4.39 8.24 7.65
CA THR A 47 4.66 8.74 9.00
C THR A 47 5.55 7.81 9.82
N GLU A 48 6.23 8.40 10.79
CA GLU A 48 6.67 7.73 12.00
C GLU A 48 5.49 7.75 12.98
N CYS A 49 4.75 6.65 13.04
CA CYS A 49 3.57 6.51 13.88
C CYS A 49 3.89 5.71 15.13
N GLU A 50 3.48 6.23 16.28
CA GLU A 50 3.67 5.58 17.58
C GLU A 50 2.42 5.68 18.45
N MET A 51 2.17 4.61 19.22
CA MET A 51 1.13 4.59 20.23
C MET A 51 1.72 5.11 21.53
N LEU A 52 1.20 6.24 22.02
CA LEU A 52 1.70 6.87 23.25
C LEU A 52 1.19 6.11 24.48
N PHE A 53 -0.12 5.96 24.59
CA PHE A 53 -0.75 5.24 25.69
C PHE A 53 -2.21 4.86 25.37
N LYS A 54 -2.71 3.88 26.13
CA LYS A 54 -4.11 3.44 26.09
C LYS A 54 -4.96 4.32 27.01
N VAL A 55 -6.17 4.65 26.58
CA VAL A 55 -7.17 5.41 27.36
C VAL A 55 -8.36 4.49 27.63
N SER A 56 -8.68 4.28 28.90
CA SER A 56 -9.84 3.46 29.29
C SER A 56 -11.14 4.12 28.86
N ARG A 57 -12.09 3.32 28.37
CA ARG A 57 -13.47 3.76 28.15
C ARG A 57 -14.13 4.41 29.38
N ASN A 58 -13.66 4.09 30.59
CA ASN A 58 -14.20 4.64 31.83
C ASN A 58 -13.86 6.14 32.02
N CYS A 59 -12.99 6.70 31.19
CA CYS A 59 -12.64 8.13 31.20
C CYS A 59 -13.66 9.02 30.45
N PHE A 60 -14.75 8.46 29.94
CA PHE A 60 -15.70 9.17 29.06
C PHE A 60 -17.14 9.13 29.59
N TYR A 61 -17.92 10.15 29.27
CA TYR A 61 -19.36 10.21 29.50
C TYR A 61 -20.09 10.76 28.25
N PRO A 62 -21.06 10.04 27.67
CA PRO A 62 -21.40 8.65 27.98
C PRO A 62 -20.24 7.69 27.67
N LYS A 63 -20.20 6.56 28.40
CA LYS A 63 -19.14 5.57 28.26
C LYS A 63 -19.23 4.85 26.90
N PRO A 64 -18.15 4.80 26.10
CA PRO A 64 -18.14 4.06 24.84
C PRO A 64 -17.96 2.55 25.04
N GLU A 65 -18.25 1.78 23.98
CA GLU A 65 -18.15 0.31 23.95
C GLU A 65 -16.73 -0.24 23.83
N VAL A 66 -15.76 0.62 23.52
CA VAL A 66 -14.37 0.22 23.30
C VAL A 66 -13.42 1.21 23.97
N ASP A 67 -12.24 0.71 24.32
CA ASP A 67 -11.16 1.57 24.78
C ASP A 67 -10.61 2.43 23.62
N SER A 68 -9.89 3.48 23.98
CA SER A 68 -9.19 4.36 23.04
C SER A 68 -7.67 4.25 23.23
N ALA A 69 -6.91 4.87 22.34
CA ALA A 69 -5.49 5.12 22.49
C ALA A 69 -5.13 6.47 21.88
N VAL A 70 -4.14 7.12 22.48
CA VAL A 70 -3.51 8.32 21.92
C VAL A 70 -2.35 7.88 21.04
N VAL A 71 -2.35 8.33 19.79
CA VAL A 71 -1.38 7.98 18.76
C VAL A 71 -0.77 9.25 18.20
N ARG A 72 0.55 9.30 18.12
CA ARG A 72 1.30 10.38 17.47
C ARG A 72 1.70 9.95 16.07
N PHE A 73 1.47 10.83 15.11
CA PHE A 73 1.90 10.72 13.73
C PHE A 73 2.90 11.84 13.48
N ARG A 74 4.14 11.51 13.20
CA ARG A 74 5.12 12.48 12.69
C ARG A 74 5.29 12.23 11.20
N PHE A 75 4.93 13.21 10.37
CA PHE A 75 5.07 13.07 8.92
C PHE A 75 6.55 13.03 8.54
N ARG A 76 6.89 12.12 7.62
CA ARG A 76 8.26 12.03 7.12
C ARG A 76 8.54 13.26 6.27
N GLU A 77 9.63 13.96 6.58
CA GLU A 77 10.04 15.16 5.84
C GLU A 77 10.48 14.83 4.41
N GLN A 78 10.99 13.62 4.19
CA GLN A 78 11.40 13.11 2.89
C GLN A 78 10.76 11.74 2.63
N LEU A 79 10.13 11.60 1.48
CA LEU A 79 9.66 10.32 0.95
C LEU A 79 10.53 9.93 -0.25
N PRO A 80 10.77 8.63 -0.48
CA PRO A 80 11.43 8.18 -1.69
C PRO A 80 10.60 8.59 -2.92
N GLU A 81 11.23 8.77 -4.07
CA GLU A 81 10.50 9.04 -5.32
C GLU A 81 9.58 7.85 -5.67
N TYR A 82 8.30 8.14 -5.86
CA TYR A 82 7.28 7.14 -6.14
C TYR A 82 6.12 7.74 -6.95
N ASP A 83 5.41 6.88 -7.67
CA ASP A 83 4.15 7.24 -8.31
C ASP A 83 3.02 7.05 -7.29
N GLU A 84 2.48 8.16 -6.79
CA GLU A 84 1.48 8.13 -5.72
C GLU A 84 0.19 7.43 -6.14
N LEU A 85 -0.29 7.67 -7.36
CA LEU A 85 -1.52 7.06 -7.86
C LEU A 85 -1.33 5.56 -8.04
N LEU A 86 -0.21 5.13 -8.62
CA LEU A 86 0.09 3.72 -8.80
C LEU A 86 0.29 3.02 -7.45
N PHE A 87 1.06 3.58 -6.52
CA PHE A 87 1.30 3.00 -5.20
C PHE A 87 -0.02 2.78 -4.44
N ARG A 88 -0.88 3.81 -4.42
CA ARG A 88 -2.19 3.71 -3.76
C ARG A 88 -3.08 2.68 -4.43
N SER A 89 -3.03 2.56 -5.75
CA SER A 89 -3.80 1.57 -6.51
C SER A 89 -3.31 0.14 -6.25
N VAL A 90 -1.98 -0.08 -6.25
CA VAL A 90 -1.37 -1.38 -5.93
C VAL A 90 -1.80 -1.82 -4.53
N VAL A 91 -1.55 -1.00 -3.50
CA VAL A 91 -1.90 -1.35 -2.11
C VAL A 91 -3.40 -1.62 -1.97
N ARG A 92 -4.26 -0.73 -2.48
CA ARG A 92 -5.73 -0.93 -2.38
C ARG A 92 -6.19 -2.18 -3.11
N SER A 93 -5.71 -2.42 -4.32
CA SER A 93 -6.13 -3.57 -5.12
C SER A 93 -5.69 -4.89 -4.50
N THR A 94 -4.45 -4.96 -3.99
CA THR A 94 -3.95 -6.19 -3.36
C THR A 94 -4.68 -6.51 -2.07
N PHE A 95 -5.02 -5.51 -1.24
CA PHE A 95 -5.81 -5.72 -0.03
C PHE A 95 -7.32 -5.83 -0.26
N GLY A 96 -7.86 -5.44 -1.43
CA GLY A 96 -9.28 -5.57 -1.76
C GLY A 96 -9.77 -7.02 -1.72
N GLN A 97 -8.85 -7.97 -1.91
CA GLN A 97 -9.10 -9.41 -1.81
C GLN A 97 -8.15 -10.05 -0.78
N ARG A 98 -8.26 -9.67 0.51
CA ARG A 98 -7.31 -10.05 1.60
C ARG A 98 -6.95 -11.54 1.74
N ARG A 99 -7.69 -12.47 1.12
CA ARG A 99 -7.38 -13.92 1.13
C ARG A 99 -6.75 -14.42 -0.17
N LYS A 100 -6.46 -13.53 -1.12
CA LYS A 100 -5.90 -13.81 -2.43
C LYS A 100 -4.46 -13.30 -2.51
N THR A 101 -3.68 -13.92 -3.37
CA THR A 101 -2.28 -13.58 -3.60
C THR A 101 -2.14 -12.22 -4.30
N LEU A 102 -0.96 -11.63 -4.24
CA LEU A 102 -0.62 -10.38 -4.94
C LEU A 102 -0.96 -10.45 -6.44
N ARG A 103 -0.67 -11.59 -7.10
CA ARG A 103 -1.02 -11.80 -8.51
C ARG A 103 -2.50 -11.51 -8.78
N ASN A 104 -3.41 -12.00 -7.94
CA ASN A 104 -4.85 -11.82 -8.12
C ASN A 104 -5.27 -10.35 -7.91
N GLY A 105 -4.68 -9.69 -6.91
CA GLY A 105 -4.90 -8.27 -6.66
C GLY A 105 -4.42 -7.39 -7.82
N LEU A 106 -3.23 -7.67 -8.36
CA LEU A 106 -2.69 -6.91 -9.49
C LEU A 106 -3.47 -7.16 -10.79
N LYS A 107 -3.92 -8.39 -11.05
CA LYS A 107 -4.83 -8.68 -12.16
C LYS A 107 -6.13 -7.91 -12.07
N SER A 108 -6.68 -7.80 -10.85
CA SER A 108 -7.92 -7.04 -10.60
C SER A 108 -7.74 -5.54 -10.84
N MET A 109 -6.50 -5.03 -10.80
CA MET A 109 -6.13 -3.67 -11.18
C MET A 109 -5.95 -3.49 -12.70
N GLY A 110 -6.08 -4.57 -13.49
CA GLY A 110 -5.88 -4.55 -14.94
C GLY A 110 -4.44 -4.76 -15.38
N VAL A 111 -3.55 -5.25 -14.50
CA VAL A 111 -2.17 -5.59 -14.90
C VAL A 111 -2.17 -6.89 -15.71
N ASP A 112 -1.60 -6.83 -16.92
CA ASP A 112 -1.46 -7.98 -17.83
C ASP A 112 -0.65 -9.12 -17.19
N ASP A 113 -1.09 -10.36 -17.35
CA ASP A 113 -0.37 -11.53 -16.86
C ASP A 113 1.01 -11.66 -17.48
N ALA A 114 1.20 -11.27 -18.75
CA ALA A 114 2.51 -11.25 -19.40
C ALA A 114 3.48 -10.33 -18.66
N LEU A 115 3.01 -9.16 -18.21
CA LEU A 115 3.81 -8.24 -17.39
C LEU A 115 4.13 -8.87 -16.03
N LEU A 116 3.13 -9.47 -15.36
CA LEU A 116 3.32 -10.12 -14.06
C LEU A 116 4.35 -11.24 -14.08
N GLN A 117 4.41 -12.03 -15.16
CA GLN A 117 5.41 -13.10 -15.32
C GLN A 117 6.85 -12.58 -15.40
N THR A 118 7.04 -11.33 -15.83
CA THR A 118 8.38 -10.74 -15.94
C THR A 118 8.86 -10.12 -14.63
N LEU A 119 8.00 -9.96 -13.62
CA LEU A 119 8.37 -9.33 -12.36
C LEU A 119 9.26 -10.27 -11.53
N GLN A 120 10.41 -9.78 -11.09
CA GLN A 120 11.28 -10.48 -10.15
C GLN A 120 10.78 -10.28 -8.71
N PHE A 121 9.54 -10.69 -8.45
CA PHE A 121 8.89 -10.59 -7.16
C PHE A 121 8.01 -11.82 -6.94
N ASP A 122 7.97 -12.36 -5.72
CA ASP A 122 7.10 -13.48 -5.39
C ASP A 122 5.63 -13.02 -5.29
N LEU A 123 4.90 -13.14 -6.40
CA LEU A 123 3.50 -12.76 -6.50
C LEU A 123 2.53 -13.80 -5.90
N THR A 124 3.04 -14.92 -5.37
CA THR A 124 2.23 -15.93 -4.66
C THR A 124 1.97 -15.54 -3.21
N ARG A 125 2.78 -14.64 -2.66
CA ARG A 125 2.58 -14.02 -1.34
C ARG A 125 1.26 -13.29 -1.24
N ARG A 126 0.80 -13.13 0.00
CA ARG A 126 -0.40 -12.33 0.33
C ARG A 126 0.00 -10.90 0.70
N PRO A 127 -0.88 -9.91 0.48
CA PRO A 127 -0.56 -8.50 0.76
C PRO A 127 -0.19 -8.26 2.22
N GLU A 128 -0.76 -9.00 3.17
CA GLU A 128 -0.43 -8.84 4.58
C GLU A 128 0.99 -9.31 4.94
N GLU A 129 1.67 -10.02 4.05
CA GLU A 129 3.03 -10.51 4.25
C GLU A 129 4.09 -9.49 3.79
N LEU A 130 3.68 -8.39 3.14
CA LEU A 130 4.58 -7.41 2.55
C LEU A 130 4.82 -6.22 3.48
N GLY A 131 6.09 -5.85 3.62
CA GLY A 131 6.50 -4.56 4.20
C GLY A 131 6.24 -3.38 3.27
N VAL A 132 6.35 -2.17 3.80
CA VAL A 132 6.20 -0.92 3.05
C VAL A 132 7.20 -0.84 1.89
N ASP A 133 8.47 -1.16 2.14
CA ASP A 133 9.52 -1.10 1.12
C ASP A 133 9.29 -2.10 -0.01
N GLU A 134 8.72 -3.28 0.31
CA GLU A 134 8.35 -4.28 -0.69
C GLU A 134 7.19 -3.80 -1.57
N PHE A 135 6.20 -3.11 -0.98
CA PHE A 135 5.13 -2.47 -1.76
C PHE A 135 5.68 -1.38 -2.68
N LEU A 136 6.65 -0.59 -2.20
CA LEU A 136 7.29 0.45 -3.00
C LEU A 136 8.08 -0.17 -4.17
N PHE A 137 8.88 -1.20 -3.90
CA PHE A 137 9.64 -1.93 -4.91
C PHE A 137 8.73 -2.56 -5.98
N LEU A 138 7.63 -3.21 -5.55
CA LEU A 138 6.64 -3.79 -6.46
C LEU A 138 6.02 -2.70 -7.35
N THR A 139 5.67 -1.55 -6.77
CA THR A 139 5.11 -0.40 -7.48
C THR A 139 6.08 0.15 -8.53
N GLN A 140 7.34 0.36 -8.16
CA GLN A 140 8.38 0.84 -9.08
C GLN A 140 8.64 -0.15 -10.23
N SER A 141 8.66 -1.45 -9.92
CA SER A 141 8.82 -2.52 -10.92
C SER A 141 7.70 -2.55 -11.95
N LEU A 142 6.46 -2.23 -11.54
CA LEU A 142 5.32 -2.10 -12.44
C LEU A 142 5.44 -0.85 -13.33
N LYS A 143 5.84 0.30 -12.76
CA LYS A 143 5.98 1.56 -13.49
C LYS A 143 7.01 1.46 -14.62
N VAL A 144 8.21 0.95 -14.33
CA VAL A 144 9.31 0.83 -15.31
C VAL A 144 8.90 0.01 -16.53
N LYS A 145 8.07 -1.00 -16.35
CA LYS A 145 7.67 -1.91 -17.42
C LYS A 145 6.44 -1.44 -18.19
N GLN A 146 5.58 -0.61 -17.60
CA GLN A 146 4.53 0.10 -18.34
C GLN A 146 5.11 1.18 -19.28
N LEU A 147 6.25 1.79 -18.91
CA LEU A 147 6.91 2.85 -19.67
C LEU A 147 7.77 2.35 -20.84
N ARG A 148 8.08 1.05 -20.93
CA ARG A 148 8.77 0.50 -22.10
C ARG A 148 7.74 0.23 -23.19
N PRO A 149 7.72 0.97 -24.31
CA PRO A 149 6.81 0.65 -25.40
C PRO A 149 7.10 -0.77 -25.88
N ARG A 150 6.03 -1.52 -26.12
CA ARG A 150 6.05 -2.83 -26.76
C ARG A 150 6.67 -2.63 -28.14
N ILE A 151 7.97 -2.87 -28.29
CA ILE A 151 8.60 -2.87 -29.60
C ILE A 151 7.97 -4.07 -30.33
N GLU A 152 6.97 -3.79 -31.16
CA GLU A 152 6.41 -4.75 -32.09
C GLU A 152 7.51 -5.18 -33.04
N THR A 153 8.08 -6.36 -32.81
CA THR A 153 8.84 -7.04 -33.86
C THR A 153 7.85 -7.43 -34.95
N LYS A 154 7.77 -6.62 -36.01
CA LYS A 154 7.06 -6.96 -37.24
C LYS A 154 7.56 -8.33 -37.74
N PRO A 155 6.67 -9.28 -38.09
CA PRO A 155 7.09 -10.51 -38.77
C PRO A 155 7.73 -10.16 -40.11
N HIS A 156 8.83 -10.82 -40.43
CA HIS A 156 9.49 -10.76 -41.73
C HIS A 156 8.49 -10.96 -42.87
N GLU A 157 8.27 -9.91 -43.65
CA GLU A 157 7.65 -9.96 -44.95
C GLU A 157 8.63 -10.69 -45.90
N LYS A 158 8.46 -12.01 -46.05
CA LYS A 158 9.11 -12.74 -47.14
C LYS A 158 8.47 -12.26 -48.45
N ARG A 159 9.21 -11.42 -49.17
CA ARG A 159 8.97 -11.06 -50.56
C ARG A 159 8.78 -12.32 -51.41
N SER A 160 7.75 -12.26 -52.24
CA SER A 160 7.54 -13.05 -53.45
C SER A 160 8.79 -13.12 -54.34
N MET A 161 9.00 -14.24 -55.03
CA MET A 161 9.40 -14.25 -56.45
C MET A 161 9.45 -15.69 -57.02
N THR A 162 8.69 -15.86 -58.12
CA THR A 162 8.98 -16.68 -59.34
C THR A 162 9.17 -18.21 -59.18
N GLU A 163 8.58 -19.12 -59.96
CA GLU A 163 7.94 -19.17 -61.29
C GLU A 163 6.82 -20.23 -61.28
#